data_AF-A0A7Z9WX72-F1
#
_entry.id   AF-A0A7Z9WX72-F1
#
_cell.length_a   1.000
_cell.length_b   1.000
_cell.length_c   1.000
_cell.angle_alpha   90.00
_cell.angle_beta   90.00
_cell.angle_gamma   90.00
#
_symmetry.space_group_name_H-M   'P 1'
#
loop_
_entity.id
_entity.type
_entity.pdbx_description
1 polymer ?
#
loop_
_entity_poly.entity_id
_entity_poly.type
_entity_poly.pdbx_seq_one_letter_code
_entity_poly.pdbx_strand_id
1 'polypeptide(L)'
;TMLPVLVSVASALVLSEKFTLQNVIGLGIAMSGAIGLSMGGDINEQAPNPILGNFYEFLAMISATAYTIAIKKLTSRYSPLFLTAVQAWVGALFFLPMLLLPQVPIPDTFILIPTVAIIYLGLAVTILAYGSYNYALSAMDAGKASMYINLIPLFTMLLSWIIFKESFTLFQYISGLVIFFGVGLSQGFWIQSRKQNR
;
A
#
# COMPACT_ATOMS: atom_id res chain seq x y z
N THR A 1 2.14 6.86 4.86
CA THR A 1 1.59 6.38 6.15
C THR A 1 0.15 6.81 6.44
N MET A 2 -0.44 7.75 5.69
CA MET A 2 -1.80 8.26 5.95
C MET A 2 -2.94 7.41 5.36
N LEU A 3 -2.64 6.56 4.37
CA LEU A 3 -3.66 5.80 3.64
C LEU A 3 -4.60 5.00 4.55
N PRO A 4 -4.12 4.19 5.53
CA PRO A 4 -5.04 3.37 6.30
C PRO A 4 -5.97 4.18 7.22
N VAL A 5 -5.54 5.39 7.64
CA VAL A 5 -6.39 6.33 8.39
C VAL A 5 -7.47 6.89 7.50
N LEU A 6 -7.09 7.44 6.35
CA LEU A 6 -8.04 8.04 5.43
C LEU A 6 -9.05 7.00 4.93
N VAL A 7 -8.60 5.80 4.61
CA VAL A 7 -9.48 4.69 4.22
C VAL A 7 -10.40 4.29 5.36
N SER A 8 -9.91 4.16 6.60
CA SER A 8 -10.76 3.79 7.73
C SER A 8 -11.83 4.85 8.04
N VAL A 9 -11.47 6.14 7.99
CA VAL A 9 -12.42 7.25 8.18
C VAL A 9 -13.42 7.29 7.03
N ALA A 10 -12.94 7.23 5.78
CA ALA A 10 -13.81 7.28 4.61
C ALA A 10 -14.74 6.07 4.54
N SER A 11 -14.29 4.88 4.93
CA SER A 11 -15.14 3.68 4.93
C SER A 11 -16.16 3.70 6.07
N ALA A 12 -15.83 4.26 7.24
CA ALA A 12 -16.82 4.51 8.29
C ALA A 12 -17.93 5.47 7.80
N LEU A 13 -17.57 6.54 7.09
CA LEU A 13 -18.52 7.55 6.62
C LEU A 13 -19.35 7.09 5.41
N VAL A 14 -18.70 6.47 4.41
CA VAL A 14 -19.30 6.18 3.09
C VAL A 14 -19.88 4.77 3.00
N LEU A 15 -19.31 3.81 3.75
CA LEU A 15 -19.71 2.40 3.74
C LEU A 15 -20.37 1.96 5.05
N SER A 16 -20.39 2.84 6.06
CA SER A 16 -20.91 2.55 7.40
C SER A 16 -20.23 1.34 8.06
N GLU A 17 -18.96 1.11 7.74
CA GLU A 17 -18.13 0.06 8.35
C GLU A 17 -17.93 0.37 9.84
N LYS A 18 -18.11 -0.65 10.70
CA LYS A 18 -17.90 -0.52 12.14
C LYS A 18 -16.48 -0.91 12.51
N PHE A 19 -15.81 -0.02 13.24
CA PHE A 19 -14.47 -0.25 13.77
C PHE A 19 -14.53 -0.57 15.26
N THR A 20 -13.82 -1.61 15.68
CA THR A 20 -13.62 -1.86 17.11
C THR A 20 -12.51 -0.98 17.66
N LEU A 21 -12.49 -0.76 18.97
CA LEU A 21 -11.40 -0.03 19.62
C LEU A 21 -10.03 -0.66 19.35
N GLN A 22 -9.96 -1.99 19.17
CA GLN A 22 -8.73 -2.70 18.81
C GLN A 22 -8.23 -2.33 17.41
N ASN A 23 -9.13 -2.16 16.44
CA ASN A 23 -8.77 -1.69 15.11
C ASN A 23 -8.11 -0.32 15.18
N VAL A 24 -8.69 0.60 15.97
CA VAL A 24 -8.18 1.98 16.12
C VAL A 24 -6.84 2.00 16.83
N ILE A 25 -6.69 1.26 17.94
CA ILE A 25 -5.43 1.20 18.68
C ILE A 25 -4.33 0.54 17.83
N GLY A 26 -4.64 -0.60 17.19
CA GLY A 26 -3.68 -1.31 16.33
C GLY A 26 -3.25 -0.48 15.12
N LEU A 27 -4.18 0.27 14.51
CA LEU A 27 -3.88 1.25 13.48
C LEU A 27 -2.90 2.31 13.99
N GLY A 28 -3.18 2.91 15.15
CA GLY A 28 -2.29 3.91 15.75
C GLY A 28 -0.89 3.38 16.01
N ILE A 29 -0.75 2.16 16.54
CA ILE A 29 0.54 1.52 16.79
C ILE A 29 1.28 1.26 15.46
N ALA A 30 0.61 0.68 14.46
CA ALA A 30 1.23 0.37 13.18
C ALA A 30 1.72 1.64 12.46
N MET A 31 0.95 2.73 12.56
CA MET A 31 1.34 4.03 12.02
C MET A 31 2.57 4.62 12.71
N SER A 32 2.63 4.58 14.04
CA SER A 32 3.79 5.07 14.79
C SER A 32 5.06 4.34 14.38
N GLY A 33 4.97 3.01 14.18
CA GLY A 33 6.08 2.22 13.65
C GLY A 33 6.47 2.62 12.23
N ALA A 34 5.50 2.82 11.33
CA ALA A 34 5.77 3.24 9.96
C ALA A 34 6.38 4.65 9.88
N ILE A 35 5.93 5.59 10.72
CA ILE A 35 6.53 6.92 10.84
C ILE A 35 7.96 6.81 11.35
N GLY A 36 8.20 6.01 12.40
CA GLY A 36 9.55 5.76 12.90
C GLY A 36 10.48 5.21 11.82
N LEU A 37 10.02 4.23 11.05
CA LEU A 37 10.82 3.65 9.97
C LEU A 37 11.20 4.69 8.89
N SER A 38 10.31 5.65 8.63
CA SER A 38 10.55 6.76 7.68
C SER A 38 11.46 7.85 8.21
N MET A 39 11.63 8.00 9.53
CA MET A 39 12.51 9.02 10.12
C MET A 39 14.01 8.71 9.95
N GLY A 40 14.37 7.47 9.60
CA GLY A 40 15.74 7.07 9.33
C GLY A 40 16.26 7.43 7.93
N GLY A 41 15.48 8.17 7.12
CA GLY A 41 15.91 8.63 5.79
C GLY A 41 16.68 9.95 5.86
N ASP A 42 17.84 9.99 5.21
CA ASP A 42 18.66 11.21 5.14
C ASP A 42 18.00 12.30 4.27
N ILE A 43 18.13 13.56 4.71
CA ILE A 43 17.69 14.73 3.96
C ILE A 43 18.77 15.05 2.92
N ASN A 44 18.54 14.69 1.65
CA ASN A 44 19.49 14.91 0.55
C ASN A 44 19.14 16.14 -0.29
N GLU A 45 20.13 16.68 -1.02
CA GLU A 45 20.00 17.80 -1.97
C GLU A 45 18.97 17.55 -3.10
N GLN A 46 18.52 16.29 -3.28
CA GLN A 46 17.53 15.87 -4.27
C GLN A 46 16.08 16.23 -3.92
N ALA A 47 15.81 16.75 -2.71
CA ALA A 47 14.47 17.18 -2.27
C ALA A 47 14.41 18.70 -2.00
N PRO A 48 14.45 19.55 -3.05
CA PRO A 48 14.56 21.01 -2.89
C PRO A 48 13.33 21.67 -2.25
N ASN A 49 12.15 21.01 -2.24
CA ASN A 49 10.95 21.52 -1.57
C ASN A 49 10.15 20.39 -0.88
N PRO A 50 10.55 19.97 0.33
CA PRO A 50 9.88 18.88 1.06
C PRO A 50 8.41 19.17 1.40
N ILE A 51 8.05 20.44 1.63
CA ILE A 51 6.68 20.83 1.99
C ILE A 51 5.72 20.59 0.82
N LEU A 52 6.12 21.00 -0.39
CA LEU A 52 5.32 20.78 -1.59
C LEU A 52 5.17 19.28 -1.91
N GLY A 53 6.25 18.51 -1.73
CA GLY A 53 6.21 17.05 -1.86
C GLY A 53 5.21 16.41 -0.90
N ASN A 54 5.23 16.79 0.37
CA ASN A 54 4.28 16.31 1.38
C ASN A 54 2.83 16.67 1.04
N PHE A 55 2.60 17.85 0.46
CA PHE A 55 1.27 18.25 -0.01
C PHE A 55 0.78 17.38 -1.18
N TYR A 56 1.64 17.08 -2.16
CA TYR A 56 1.30 16.16 -3.24
C TYR A 56 1.10 14.72 -2.75
N GLU A 57 1.89 14.24 -1.78
CA GLU A 57 1.66 12.94 -1.13
C GLU A 57 0.26 12.91 -0.49
N PHE A 58 -0.11 13.95 0.24
CA PHE A 58 -1.44 14.04 0.86
C PHE A 58 -2.57 13.97 -0.18
N LEU A 59 -2.48 14.71 -1.28
CA LEU A 59 -3.44 14.63 -2.39
C LEU A 59 -3.49 13.24 -3.04
N ALA A 60 -2.33 12.59 -3.19
CA ALA A 60 -2.25 11.22 -3.67
C ALA A 60 -2.95 10.24 -2.72
N MET A 61 -2.81 10.44 -1.40
CA MET A 61 -3.49 9.61 -0.40
C MET A 61 -5.01 9.80 -0.39
N ILE A 62 -5.51 11.01 -0.63
CA ILE A 62 -6.95 11.25 -0.84
C ILE A 62 -7.44 10.50 -2.07
N SER A 63 -6.70 10.59 -3.18
CA SER A 63 -7.04 9.92 -4.44
C SER A 63 -7.05 8.39 -4.28
N ALA A 64 -6.02 7.84 -3.62
CA ALA A 64 -5.93 6.42 -3.30
C ALA A 64 -7.04 5.94 -2.35
N THR A 65 -7.47 6.80 -1.42
CA THR A 65 -8.62 6.53 -0.54
C THR A 65 -9.91 6.46 -1.35
N ALA A 66 -10.18 7.46 -2.18
CA ALA A 66 -11.37 7.49 -3.04
C ALA A 66 -11.42 6.24 -3.95
N TYR A 67 -10.28 5.90 -4.55
CA TYR A 67 -10.11 4.67 -5.32
C TYR A 67 -10.44 3.42 -4.49
N THR A 68 -9.88 3.28 -3.29
CA THR A 68 -10.12 2.10 -2.42
C THR A 68 -11.60 1.95 -2.08
N ILE A 69 -12.29 3.05 -1.75
CA ILE A 69 -13.73 3.04 -1.46
C ILE A 69 -14.55 2.69 -2.71
N ALA A 70 -14.17 3.22 -3.88
CA ALA A 70 -14.83 2.91 -5.14
C ALA A 70 -14.71 1.41 -5.48
N ILE A 71 -13.50 0.86 -5.38
CA ILE A 71 -13.27 -0.58 -5.58
C ILE A 71 -14.05 -1.41 -4.58
N LYS A 72 -14.03 -1.06 -3.29
CA LYS A 72 -14.82 -1.76 -2.27
C LYS A 72 -16.32 -1.81 -2.59
N LYS A 73 -16.89 -0.77 -3.19
CA LYS A 73 -18.29 -0.79 -3.64
C LYS A 73 -18.46 -1.71 -4.87
N LEU A 74 -17.53 -1.65 -5.81
CA LEU A 74 -17.59 -2.38 -7.07
C LEU A 74 -17.33 -3.88 -6.92
N THR A 75 -16.58 -4.32 -5.90
CA THR A 75 -16.34 -5.74 -5.63
C THR A 75 -17.61 -6.52 -5.32
N SER A 76 -18.71 -5.85 -4.95
CA SER A 76 -20.02 -6.49 -4.79
C SER A 76 -20.67 -6.92 -6.11
N ARG A 77 -20.23 -6.34 -7.24
CA ARG A 77 -20.81 -6.56 -8.58
C ARG A 77 -19.85 -7.17 -9.58
N TYR A 78 -18.54 -6.98 -9.37
CA TYR A 78 -17.50 -7.38 -10.31
C TYR A 78 -16.43 -8.21 -9.61
N SER A 79 -15.82 -9.13 -10.36
CA SER A 79 -14.72 -9.93 -9.82
C SER A 79 -13.48 -9.06 -9.56
N PRO A 80 -12.67 -9.38 -8.53
CA PRO A 80 -11.44 -8.65 -8.24
C PRO A 80 -10.47 -8.57 -9.42
N LEU A 81 -10.33 -9.66 -10.18
CA LEU A 81 -9.48 -9.69 -11.38
C LEU A 81 -10.00 -8.76 -12.49
N PHE A 82 -11.33 -8.69 -12.68
CA PHE A 82 -11.91 -7.74 -13.64
C PHE A 82 -11.63 -6.30 -13.22
N LEU A 83 -11.77 -5.97 -11.94
CA LEU A 83 -11.45 -4.64 -11.44
C LEU A 83 -9.96 -4.29 -11.61
N THR A 84 -9.05 -5.24 -11.37
CA THR A 84 -7.62 -5.07 -11.66
C THR A 84 -7.37 -4.85 -13.15
N ALA A 85 -8.04 -5.60 -14.03
CA ALA A 85 -7.91 -5.43 -15.48
C ALA A 85 -8.38 -4.04 -15.92
N VAL A 86 -9.54 -3.57 -15.42
CA VAL A 86 -10.03 -2.21 -15.71
C VAL A 86 -9.05 -1.15 -15.22
N GLN A 87 -8.48 -1.32 -14.02
CA GLN A 87 -7.46 -0.40 -13.49
C GLN A 87 -6.22 -0.34 -14.40
N ALA A 88 -5.71 -1.50 -14.81
CA ALA A 88 -4.57 -1.60 -15.70
C ALA A 88 -4.86 -0.95 -17.06
N TRP A 89 -6.04 -1.20 -17.62
CA TRP A 89 -6.48 -0.62 -18.89
C TRP A 89 -6.64 0.90 -18.82
N VAL A 90 -7.32 1.41 -17.80
CA VAL A 90 -7.48 2.87 -17.60
C VAL A 90 -6.14 3.54 -17.38
N GLY A 91 -5.25 2.92 -16.59
CA GLY A 91 -3.88 3.41 -16.40
C GLY A 91 -3.09 3.44 -17.71
N ALA A 92 -3.14 2.36 -18.49
CA ALA A 92 -2.48 2.29 -19.79
C ALA A 92 -2.99 3.39 -20.74
N LEU A 93 -4.31 3.58 -20.84
CA LEU A 93 -4.91 4.64 -21.65
C LEU A 93 -4.54 6.04 -21.16
N PHE A 94 -4.49 6.24 -19.85
CA PHE A 94 -4.10 7.53 -19.27
C PHE A 94 -2.64 7.90 -19.57
N PHE A 95 -1.74 6.92 -19.54
CA PHE A 95 -0.32 7.13 -19.82
C PHE A 95 0.03 7.08 -21.32
N LEU A 96 -0.85 6.54 -22.17
CA LEU A 96 -0.61 6.41 -23.62
C LEU A 96 -0.27 7.75 -24.32
N PRO A 97 -0.95 8.88 -24.05
CA PRO A 97 -0.60 10.17 -24.65
C PRO A 97 0.80 10.67 -24.28
N MET A 98 1.38 10.23 -23.16
CA MET A 98 2.75 10.63 -22.80
C MET A 98 3.79 10.10 -23.78
N LEU A 99 3.49 9.01 -24.51
CA LEU A 99 4.36 8.49 -25.57
C LEU A 99 4.50 9.46 -26.76
N LEU A 100 3.59 10.44 -26.87
CA LEU A 100 3.63 11.47 -27.92
C LEU A 100 4.51 12.67 -27.54
N LEU A 101 5.00 12.73 -26.30
CA LEU A 101 5.85 13.82 -25.85
C LEU A 101 7.23 13.73 -26.53
N PRO A 102 7.78 14.84 -27.05
CA PRO A 102 9.07 14.83 -27.76
C PRO A 102 10.25 14.32 -26.93
N GLN A 103 10.15 14.42 -25.61
CA GLN A 103 11.16 13.95 -24.66
C GLN A 103 11.13 12.43 -24.39
N VAL A 104 10.13 11.70 -24.89
CA VAL A 104 10.00 10.25 -24.67
C VAL A 104 10.53 9.51 -25.90
N PRO A 105 11.78 9.01 -25.86
CA PRO A 105 12.33 8.27 -26.98
C PRO A 105 11.62 6.91 -27.11
N ILE A 106 11.28 6.55 -28.34
CA ILE A 106 10.85 5.18 -28.65
C ILE A 106 12.11 4.31 -28.60
N PRO A 107 12.14 3.23 -27.78
CA PRO A 107 13.33 2.40 -27.67
C PRO A 107 13.58 1.63 -28.97
N ASP A 108 14.79 1.76 -29.51
CA ASP A 108 15.23 1.02 -30.71
C ASP A 108 15.61 -0.45 -30.38
N THR A 109 15.87 -0.75 -29.11
CA THR A 109 16.30 -2.07 -28.65
C THR A 109 15.67 -2.44 -27.31
N PHE A 110 15.39 -3.74 -27.14
CA PHE A 110 14.90 -4.29 -25.88
C PHE A 110 16.06 -4.83 -25.04
N ILE A 111 16.49 -4.04 -24.06
CA ILE A 111 17.53 -4.44 -23.11
C ILE A 111 16.90 -5.38 -22.07
N LEU A 112 17.56 -6.52 -21.82
CA LEU A 112 17.02 -7.59 -20.98
C LEU A 112 16.54 -7.13 -19.60
N ILE A 113 17.35 -6.38 -18.85
CA ILE A 113 17.03 -5.98 -17.47
C ILE A 113 15.79 -5.07 -17.40
N PRO A 114 15.70 -3.94 -18.13
CA PRO A 114 14.49 -3.12 -18.18
C PRO A 114 13.27 -3.89 -18.67
N THR A 115 13.41 -4.75 -19.67
CA THR A 115 12.30 -5.56 -20.18
C THR A 115 11.77 -6.52 -19.12
N VAL A 116 12.65 -7.21 -18.39
CA VAL A 116 12.25 -8.08 -17.28
C VAL A 116 11.60 -7.27 -16.15
N ALA A 117 12.09 -6.06 -15.86
CA ALA A 117 11.47 -5.19 -14.85
C ALA A 117 10.04 -4.77 -15.25
N ILE A 118 9.80 -4.45 -16.52
CA ILE A 118 8.45 -4.13 -17.04
C ILE A 118 7.52 -5.34 -16.92
N ILE A 119 8.00 -6.53 -17.30
CA ILE A 119 7.24 -7.78 -17.16
C ILE A 119 6.92 -8.06 -15.69
N TYR A 120 7.89 -7.86 -14.79
CA TYR A 120 7.69 -7.99 -13.35
C TYR A 120 6.64 -7.02 -12.81
N LEU A 121 6.67 -5.74 -13.22
CA LEU A 121 5.66 -4.76 -12.82
C LEU A 121 4.26 -5.17 -13.30
N GLY A 122 4.12 -5.64 -14.54
CA GLY A 122 2.83 -6.11 -15.06
C GLY A 122 2.30 -7.36 -14.36
N LEU A 123 3.13 -8.40 -14.23
CA LEU A 123 2.69 -9.68 -13.69
C LEU A 123 2.64 -9.69 -12.15
N ALA A 124 3.75 -9.36 -11.48
CA ALA A 124 3.83 -9.47 -10.03
C ALA A 124 3.17 -8.27 -9.33
N VAL A 125 3.39 -7.04 -9.79
CA VAL A 125 2.80 -5.88 -9.11
C VAL A 125 1.34 -5.71 -9.52
N THR A 126 1.02 -5.61 -10.81
CA THR A 126 -0.37 -5.37 -11.23
C THR A 126 -1.27 -6.59 -11.03
N ILE A 127 -0.93 -7.75 -11.59
CA ILE A 127 -1.83 -8.91 -11.48
C ILE A 127 -1.84 -9.49 -10.07
N LEU A 128 -0.68 -9.82 -9.51
CA LEU A 128 -0.63 -10.47 -8.19
C LEU A 128 -0.90 -9.51 -7.04
N ALA A 129 -0.18 -8.38 -6.92
CA ALA A 129 -0.33 -7.51 -5.75
C ALA A 129 -1.67 -6.74 -5.76
N TYR A 130 -2.00 -6.01 -6.84
CA TYR A 130 -3.29 -5.32 -6.92
C TYR A 130 -4.48 -6.29 -7.00
N GLY A 131 -4.33 -7.43 -7.70
CA GLY A 131 -5.34 -8.50 -7.68
C GLY A 131 -5.62 -9.03 -6.27
N SER A 132 -4.57 -9.30 -5.48
CA SER A 132 -4.71 -9.74 -4.09
C SER A 132 -5.32 -8.65 -3.20
N TYR A 133 -4.94 -7.39 -3.40
CA TYR A 133 -5.53 -6.27 -2.66
C TYR A 133 -7.02 -6.08 -2.98
N ASN A 134 -7.38 -6.13 -4.26
CA ASN A 134 -8.78 -6.05 -4.70
C ASN A 134 -9.59 -7.26 -4.20
N TYR A 135 -8.97 -8.44 -4.14
CA TYR A 135 -9.58 -9.62 -3.54
C TYR A 135 -9.79 -9.44 -2.04
N ALA A 136 -8.80 -8.92 -1.31
CA ALA A 136 -8.96 -8.58 0.10
C ALA A 136 -10.12 -7.59 0.30
N LEU A 137 -10.22 -6.53 -0.50
CA LEU A 137 -11.35 -5.60 -0.46
C LEU A 137 -12.70 -6.27 -0.73
N SER A 138 -12.76 -7.36 -1.51
CA SER A 138 -13.99 -8.13 -1.69
C SER A 138 -14.35 -8.97 -0.46
N ALA A 139 -13.36 -9.48 0.28
CA ALA A 139 -13.55 -10.44 1.37
C ALA A 139 -13.58 -9.80 2.78
N MET A 140 -13.07 -8.57 2.95
CA MET A 140 -13.02 -7.88 4.24
C MET A 140 -13.27 -6.38 4.11
N ASP A 141 -13.57 -5.72 5.23
CA ASP A 141 -13.78 -4.27 5.32
C ASP A 141 -12.59 -3.47 4.76
N ALA A 142 -12.86 -2.35 4.08
CA ALA A 142 -11.83 -1.54 3.43
C ALA A 142 -10.80 -1.02 4.43
N GLY A 143 -11.24 -0.59 5.61
CA GLY A 143 -10.32 -0.15 6.66
C GLY A 143 -9.36 -1.27 7.09
N LYS A 144 -9.85 -2.50 7.29
CA LYS A 144 -9.02 -3.65 7.67
C LYS A 144 -8.05 -4.06 6.56
N ALA A 145 -8.50 -4.07 5.31
CA ALA A 145 -7.64 -4.36 4.16
C ALA A 145 -6.50 -3.35 4.05
N SER A 146 -6.80 -2.05 4.22
CA SER A 146 -5.80 -0.99 4.14
C SER A 146 -4.74 -1.06 5.25
N MET A 147 -5.06 -1.61 6.42
CA MET A 147 -4.08 -1.78 7.51
C MET A 147 -2.93 -2.72 7.14
N TYR A 148 -3.17 -3.72 6.29
CA TYR A 148 -2.12 -4.62 5.82
C TYR A 148 -1.07 -3.91 4.95
N ILE A 149 -1.41 -2.76 4.35
CA ILE A 149 -0.44 -1.95 3.58
C ILE A 149 0.69 -1.44 4.48
N ASN A 150 0.44 -1.25 5.79
CA ASN A 150 1.50 -0.88 6.72
C ASN A 150 2.57 -1.98 6.88
N LEU A 151 2.29 -3.24 6.49
CA LEU A 151 3.29 -4.31 6.47
C LEU A 151 4.25 -4.22 5.28
N ILE A 152 3.90 -3.49 4.21
CA ILE A 152 4.76 -3.34 3.03
C ILE A 152 6.18 -2.91 3.43
N PRO A 153 6.40 -1.79 4.16
CA PRO A 153 7.76 -1.36 4.48
C PRO A 153 8.52 -2.35 5.38
N LEU A 154 7.83 -3.15 6.21
CA LEU A 154 8.44 -4.24 6.96
C LEU A 154 8.97 -5.35 6.03
N PHE A 155 8.16 -5.79 5.07
CA PHE A 155 8.58 -6.78 4.09
C PHE A 155 9.67 -6.23 3.17
N THR A 156 9.57 -4.97 2.77
CA THR A 156 10.62 -4.28 1.99
C THR A 156 11.94 -4.30 2.75
N MET A 157 11.96 -3.92 4.04
CA MET A 157 13.16 -3.97 4.87
C MET A 157 13.75 -5.39 4.96
N LEU A 158 12.89 -6.39 5.18
CA LEU A 158 13.31 -7.79 5.29
C LEU A 158 13.87 -8.33 3.97
N LEU A 159 13.20 -8.07 2.85
CA LEU A 159 13.65 -8.47 1.52
C LEU A 159 14.93 -7.75 1.13
N SER A 160 15.07 -6.46 1.47
CA SER A 160 16.29 -5.70 1.24
C SER A 160 17.48 -6.26 2.02
N TRP A 161 17.28 -6.65 3.28
CA TRP A 161 18.32 -7.31 4.06
C TRP A 161 18.75 -8.66 3.45
N ILE A 162 17.79 -9.48 2.99
CA ILE A 162 18.09 -10.81 2.45
C ILE A 162 18.73 -10.74 1.06
N ILE A 163 18.18 -9.90 0.17
CA ILE A 163 18.56 -9.84 -1.25
C ILE A 163 19.75 -8.92 -1.47
N PHE A 164 19.69 -7.70 -0.92
CA PHE A 164 20.71 -6.66 -1.13
C PHE A 164 21.76 -6.62 -0.02
N LYS A 165 21.59 -7.41 1.05
CA LYS A 165 22.50 -7.47 2.22
C LYS A 165 22.69 -6.12 2.90
N GLU A 166 21.66 -5.26 2.85
CA GLU A 166 21.66 -3.94 3.49
C GLU A 166 21.65 -4.07 5.02
N SER A 167 22.49 -3.30 5.70
CA SER A 167 22.50 -3.23 7.17
C SER A 167 21.50 -2.19 7.66
N PHE A 168 20.55 -2.62 8.49
CA PHE A 168 19.59 -1.74 9.14
C PHE A 168 20.03 -1.37 10.56
N THR A 169 19.65 -0.17 11.00
CA THR A 169 19.88 0.29 12.37
C THR A 169 18.94 -0.42 13.35
N LEU A 170 19.34 -0.48 14.63
CA LEU A 170 18.48 -1.05 15.68
C LEU A 170 17.11 -0.37 15.74
N PHE A 171 17.05 0.93 15.46
CA PHE A 171 15.82 1.70 15.40
C PHE A 171 14.86 1.19 14.31
N GLN A 172 15.36 0.92 13.10
CA GLN A 172 14.56 0.39 11.99
C GLN A 172 13.99 -1.00 12.31
N TYR A 173 14.76 -1.86 12.98
CA TYR A 173 14.26 -3.16 13.47
C TYR A 173 13.13 -3.00 14.48
N ILE A 174 13.27 -2.08 15.45
CA ILE A 174 12.22 -1.80 16.44
C ILE A 174 10.97 -1.26 15.75
N SER A 175 11.12 -0.32 14.82
CA SER A 175 10.01 0.21 14.01
C SER A 175 9.28 -0.91 13.25
N GLY A 176 10.03 -1.85 12.68
CA GLY A 176 9.47 -3.04 12.02
C GLY A 176 8.63 -3.91 12.96
N LEU A 177 9.12 -4.18 14.17
CA LEU A 177 8.37 -4.94 15.18
C LEU A 177 7.10 -4.21 15.61
N VAL A 178 7.16 -2.89 15.81
CA VAL A 178 6.00 -2.06 16.16
C VAL A 178 4.92 -2.14 15.07
N ILE A 179 5.31 -2.07 13.79
CA ILE A 179 4.40 -2.27 12.66
C ILE A 179 3.74 -3.64 12.74
N PHE A 180 4.53 -4.71 12.91
CA PHE A 180 4.04 -6.08 12.94
C PHE A 180 3.01 -6.31 14.06
N PHE A 181 3.34 -5.88 15.28
CA PHE A 181 2.43 -6.01 16.43
C PHE A 181 1.19 -5.11 16.29
N GLY A 182 1.33 -3.90 15.75
CA GLY A 182 0.20 -3.00 15.51
C GLY A 182 -0.84 -3.59 14.57
N VAL A 183 -0.39 -4.17 13.45
CA VAL A 183 -1.27 -4.87 12.50
C VAL A 183 -1.85 -6.14 13.13
N GLY A 184 -1.07 -6.93 13.86
CA GLY A 184 -1.58 -8.12 14.56
C GLY A 184 -2.68 -7.79 15.58
N LEU A 185 -2.53 -6.70 16.32
CA LEU A 185 -3.54 -6.22 17.27
C LEU A 185 -4.81 -5.75 16.57
N SER A 186 -4.68 -5.03 15.45
CA SER A 186 -5.82 -4.50 14.72
C SER A 186 -6.72 -5.59 14.13
N GLN A 187 -6.14 -6.74 13.78
CA GLN A 187 -6.90 -7.89 13.27
C GLN A 187 -7.54 -8.75 14.38
N GLY A 188 -7.28 -8.45 15.65
CA GLY A 188 -7.85 -9.21 16.76
C GLY A 188 -7.32 -10.65 16.87
N PHE A 189 -6.13 -10.93 16.30
CA PHE A 189 -5.48 -12.24 16.30
C PHE A 189 -5.43 -12.87 17.71
N TRP A 190 -5.24 -12.03 18.74
CA TRP A 190 -5.16 -12.43 20.14
C TRP A 190 -6.50 -12.82 20.79
N ILE A 191 -7.64 -12.40 20.22
CA ILE A 191 -8.97 -12.66 20.81
C ILE A 191 -9.69 -13.82 20.13
N GLN A 192 -9.46 -14.03 18.82
CA GLN A 192 -9.92 -15.25 18.16
C GLN A 192 -9.20 -16.49 18.71
N SER A 193 -7.90 -16.39 19.02
CA SER A 193 -7.15 -17.46 19.69
C SER A 193 -7.68 -17.80 21.10
N ARG A 194 -8.26 -16.83 21.83
CA ARG A 194 -8.92 -17.06 23.13
C ARG A 194 -10.33 -17.65 23.02
N LYS A 195 -11.03 -17.45 21.89
CA LYS A 195 -12.34 -18.07 21.63
C LYS A 195 -12.24 -19.50 21.08
N GLN A 196 -11.13 -19.86 20.45
CA GLN A 196 -10.90 -21.22 19.94
C GLN A 196 -10.39 -22.19 21.02
N ASN A 197 -9.96 -21.67 22.17
CA ASN A 197 -9.54 -22.43 23.36
C ASN A 197 -10.61 -22.46 24.49
N ARG A 198 -11.86 -22.14 24.19
CA ARG A 198 -13.03 -22.30 25.08
C ARG A 198 -14.12 -23.07 24.34
#